data_AF-A0A3N1FTF2-F1
#
_entry.id   AF-A0A3N1FTF2-F1
#
_cell.length_a   1.000
_cell.length_b   1.000
_cell.length_c   1.000
_cell.angle_alpha   90.00
_cell.angle_beta   90.00
_cell.angle_gamma   90.00
#
_symmetry.space_group_name_H-M   'P 1'
#
loop_
_entity.id
_entity.type
_entity.pdbx_description
1 polymer ?
#
loop_
_entity_poly.entity_id
_entity_poly.type
_entity_poly.pdbx_seq_one_letter_code
_entity_poly.pdbx_strand_id
1 'polypeptide(L)'
;MAWMDKWNIEAGEQIDYLQRTDLAQTSPAPFDADWWLFDEATPDARVMIMHFTETGYRHRVELETEPATVAAAAAFRRKVVALARGQSDGRAAA
;
A
#
# COMPACT_ATOMS: atom_id res chain seq x y z
N MET A 1 19.09 0.58 5.28
CA MET A 1 17.67 0.23 5.39
C MET A 1 16.95 1.50 5.83
N ALA A 2 16.51 2.34 4.89
CA ALA A 2 16.22 3.77 5.14
C ALA A 2 14.73 4.12 5.22
N TRP A 3 13.84 3.13 5.26
CA TRP A 3 12.38 3.34 5.20
C TRP A 3 11.69 3.15 6.56
N MET A 4 12.38 2.55 7.54
CA MET A 4 12.01 2.63 8.95
C MET A 4 12.86 3.74 9.58
N ASP A 5 12.67 4.96 9.11
CA ASP A 5 13.32 6.09 9.77
C ASP A 5 12.73 6.23 11.18
N LYS A 6 13.51 6.80 12.10
CA LYS A 6 13.16 6.92 13.52
C LYS A 6 11.76 7.51 13.72
N TRP A 7 11.35 8.43 12.84
CA TRP A 7 10.03 9.07 12.86
C TRP A 7 8.87 8.10 12.67
N ASN A 8 9.00 7.10 11.79
CA ASN A 8 7.93 6.14 11.54
C ASN A 8 7.74 5.24 12.78
N ILE A 9 8.85 4.86 13.42
CA ILE A 9 8.85 4.07 14.65
C ILE A 9 8.24 4.87 15.80
N GLU A 10 8.64 6.13 15.98
CA GLU A 10 8.13 7.02 17.04
C GLU A 10 6.64 7.34 16.86
N ALA A 11 6.16 7.41 15.62
CA ALA A 11 4.74 7.58 15.31
C ALA A 11 3.91 6.29 15.51
N GLY A 12 4.56 5.17 15.85
CA GLY A 12 3.90 3.87 15.99
C GLY A 12 3.42 3.28 14.67
N GLU A 13 4.00 3.70 13.54
CA GLU A 13 3.65 3.18 12.23
C GLU A 13 4.13 1.74 12.05
N GLN A 14 3.27 0.92 11.43
CA GLN A 14 3.63 -0.42 10.99
C GLN A 14 3.78 -0.43 9.47
N ILE A 15 4.99 -0.76 8.99
CA ILE A 15 5.29 -0.91 7.57
C ILE A 15 5.52 -2.40 7.28
N ASP A 16 4.62 -3.00 6.49
CA ASP A 16 4.74 -4.37 6.00
C ASP A 16 5.29 -4.34 4.55
N TYR A 17 6.35 -5.10 4.27
CA TYR A 17 6.99 -5.13 2.94
C TYR A 17 6.70 -6.46 2.22
N LEU A 18 6.33 -6.38 0.94
CA LEU A 18 6.18 -7.55 0.07
C LEU A 18 7.16 -7.44 -1.10
N GLN A 19 7.89 -8.52 -1.40
CA GLN A 19 8.73 -8.54 -2.59
C GLN A 19 7.88 -8.55 -3.87
N ARG A 20 8.34 -7.87 -4.92
CA ARG A 20 7.63 -7.80 -6.21
C ARG A 20 7.40 -9.17 -6.84
N THR A 21 8.30 -10.13 -6.63
CA THR A 21 8.16 -11.53 -7.06
C THR A 21 6.94 -12.21 -6.45
N ASP A 22 6.61 -11.88 -5.21
CA ASP A 22 5.49 -12.48 -4.49
C ASP A 22 4.19 -11.73 -4.74
N LEU A 23 4.27 -10.45 -5.08
CA LEU A 23 3.12 -9.70 -5.58
C LEU A 23 2.52 -10.34 -6.85
N ALA A 24 3.31 -11.05 -7.66
CA ALA A 24 2.81 -11.79 -8.82
C ALA A 24 1.78 -12.88 -8.47
N GLN A 25 1.67 -13.28 -7.20
CA GLN A 25 0.66 -14.21 -6.69
C GLN A 25 -0.71 -13.54 -6.46
N THR A 26 -0.81 -12.23 -6.68
CA THR A 26 -2.02 -11.42 -6.47
C THR A 26 -2.73 -11.05 -7.77
N SER A 27 -3.94 -10.51 -7.65
CA SER A 27 -4.57 -9.81 -8.79
C SER A 27 -3.77 -8.55 -9.11
N PRO A 28 -3.90 -7.97 -10.31
CA PRO A 28 -3.31 -6.66 -10.59
C PRO A 28 -3.68 -5.62 -9.52
N ALA A 29 -2.77 -4.69 -9.28
CA ALA A 29 -3.06 -3.54 -8.44
C ALA A 29 -4.24 -2.76 -9.04
N PRO A 30 -5.10 -2.15 -8.21
CA PRO A 30 -6.25 -1.37 -8.66
C PRO A 30 -5.86 -0.13 -9.48
N PHE A 31 -4.62 0.35 -9.34
CA PHE A 31 -4.10 1.51 -10.04
C PHE A 31 -2.69 1.22 -10.56
N ASP A 32 -2.40 1.72 -11.76
CA ASP A 32 -1.07 1.73 -12.37
C ASP A 32 -0.31 3.02 -11.97
N ALA A 33 -0.28 3.29 -10.68
CA ALA A 33 0.33 4.47 -10.07
C ALA A 33 0.60 4.18 -8.59
N ASP A 34 1.37 5.04 -7.92
CA ASP A 34 1.51 4.96 -6.46
C ASP A 34 0.22 5.46 -5.81
N TRP A 35 -0.25 4.80 -4.76
CA TRP A 35 -1.51 5.18 -4.11
C TRP A 35 -1.52 4.86 -2.63
N TRP A 36 -2.24 5.70 -1.86
CA TRP A 36 -2.47 5.53 -0.43
C TRP A 36 -3.97 5.46 -0.14
N LEU A 37 -4.38 4.49 0.69
CA LEU A 37 -5.75 4.39 1.21
C LEU A 37 -5.82 5.02 2.60
N PHE A 38 -6.77 5.93 2.76
CA PHE A 38 -7.02 6.63 4.02
C PHE A 38 -8.36 6.26 4.60
N ASP A 39 -8.44 6.32 5.93
CA ASP A 39 -9.68 6.25 6.70
C ASP A 39 -10.54 5.02 6.35
N GLU A 40 -9.91 3.87 6.02
CA GLU A 40 -10.54 2.61 5.57
C GLU A 40 -11.67 2.16 6.52
N ALA A 41 -11.57 2.45 7.82
CA ALA A 41 -12.54 2.09 8.84
C ALA A 41 -13.74 3.06 8.97
N THR A 42 -13.85 4.06 8.09
CA THR A 42 -14.86 5.12 8.15
C THR A 42 -15.64 5.21 6.83
N PRO A 43 -16.83 5.83 6.83
CA PRO A 43 -17.56 6.14 5.60
C PRO A 43 -16.81 7.08 4.64
N ASP A 44 -15.82 7.84 5.15
CA ASP A 44 -15.05 8.84 4.39
C ASP A 44 -13.76 8.27 3.79
N ALA A 45 -13.71 6.94 3.64
CA ALA A 45 -12.58 6.24 3.05
C ALA A 45 -12.28 6.76 1.63
N ARG A 46 -11.01 7.01 1.36
CA ARG A 46 -10.57 7.65 0.11
C ARG A 46 -9.21 7.13 -0.31
N VAL A 47 -8.97 7.11 -1.61
CA VAL A 47 -7.68 6.75 -2.18
C VAL A 47 -7.03 7.98 -2.79
N MET A 48 -5.81 8.28 -2.38
CA MET A 48 -4.98 9.26 -3.05
C MET A 48 -4.09 8.54 -4.05
N ILE A 49 -4.19 8.91 -5.32
CA ILE A 49 -3.38 8.37 -6.40
C ILE A 49 -2.33 9.43 -6.77
N MET A 50 -1.07 9.05 -6.80
CA MET A 50 0.07 9.91 -7.04
C MET A 50 0.76 9.50 -8.34
N HIS A 51 0.87 10.45 -9.26
CA HIS A 51 1.55 10.23 -10.54
C HIS A 51 2.90 10.94 -10.52
N PHE A 52 3.93 10.16 -10.85
CA PHE A 52 5.30 10.62 -10.94
C PHE A 52 5.73 10.68 -12.40
N THR A 53 6.57 11.66 -12.72
CA THR A 53 7.30 11.72 -13.99
C THR A 53 8.34 10.61 -14.03
N GLU A 54 8.89 10.33 -15.22
CA GLU A 54 9.99 9.37 -15.40
C GLU A 54 11.21 9.70 -14.53
N THR A 55 11.45 10.99 -14.24
CA THR A 55 12.51 11.48 -13.36
C THR A 55 12.19 11.39 -11.86
N GLY A 56 11.02 10.87 -11.49
CA GLY A 56 10.60 10.70 -10.09
C GLY A 56 9.97 11.93 -9.44
N TYR A 57 9.67 13.00 -10.19
CA TYR A 57 8.93 14.15 -9.66
C TYR A 57 7.43 13.90 -9.68
N ARG A 58 6.76 14.11 -8.55
CA ARG A 58 5.28 14.08 -8.46
C ARG A 58 4.69 15.24 -9.25
N HIS A 59 3.87 14.95 -10.26
CA HIS A 59 3.27 15.98 -11.13
C HIS A 59 1.74 16.04 -11.05
N ARG A 60 1.09 14.99 -10.55
CA ARG A 60 -0.35 14.96 -10.34
C ARG A 60 -0.71 14.15 -9.11
N VAL A 61 -1.75 14.62 -8.42
CA VAL A 61 -2.39 13.89 -7.31
C VAL A 61 -3.89 13.89 -7.59
N GLU A 62 -4.51 12.73 -7.49
CA GLU A 62 -5.95 12.54 -7.64
C GLU A 62 -6.51 11.99 -6.33
N LEU A 63 -7.73 12.40 -5.98
CA LEU A 63 -8.45 11.85 -4.85
C LEU A 63 -9.67 11.10 -5.38
N GLU A 64 -9.69 9.81 -5.12
CA GLU A 64 -10.76 8.90 -5.51
C GLU A 64 -11.60 8.54 -4.28
N THR A 65 -12.91 8.75 -4.40
CA THR A 65 -13.90 8.56 -3.34
C THR A 65 -15.06 7.66 -3.78
N GLU A 66 -15.05 7.18 -5.03
CA GLU A 66 -16.06 6.27 -5.54
C GLU A 66 -16.05 4.98 -4.71
N PRO A 67 -17.17 4.60 -4.07
CA PRO A 67 -17.17 3.51 -3.10
C PRO A 67 -16.68 2.17 -3.65
N ALA A 68 -17.02 1.87 -4.91
CA ALA A 68 -16.58 0.65 -5.57
C ALA A 68 -15.05 0.60 -5.74
N THR A 69 -14.45 1.73 -6.14
CA THR A 69 -13.01 1.85 -6.35
C THR A 69 -12.25 1.78 -5.02
N VAL A 70 -12.73 2.48 -3.98
CA VAL A 70 -12.17 2.42 -2.63
C VAL A 70 -12.26 0.99 -2.06
N ALA A 71 -13.38 0.31 -2.26
CA ALA A 71 -13.56 -1.08 -1.81
C ALA A 71 -12.59 -2.04 -2.51
N ALA A 72 -12.35 -1.88 -3.81
CA ALA A 72 -11.38 -2.68 -4.56
C ALA A 72 -9.95 -2.47 -4.04
N ALA A 73 -9.57 -1.21 -3.75
CA ALA A 73 -8.29 -0.87 -3.18
C ALA A 73 -8.08 -1.49 -1.79
N ALA A 74 -9.09 -1.42 -0.94
CA ALA A 74 -9.09 -2.04 0.38
C ALA A 74 -8.95 -3.58 0.30
N ALA A 75 -9.67 -4.22 -0.62
CA ALA A 75 -9.59 -5.66 -0.83
C ALA A 75 -8.19 -6.10 -1.29
N PHE A 76 -7.60 -5.38 -2.24
CA PHE A 76 -6.24 -5.63 -2.70
C PHE A 76 -5.22 -5.44 -1.56
N ARG A 77 -5.31 -4.34 -0.81
CA ARG A 77 -4.42 -4.06 0.34
C ARG A 77 -4.45 -5.20 1.36
N ARG A 78 -5.64 -5.67 1.75
CA ARG A 78 -5.77 -6.78 2.71
C ARG A 78 -5.07 -8.05 2.23
N LYS A 79 -5.20 -8.39 0.94
CA LYS A 79 -4.52 -9.54 0.33
C LYS A 79 -2.99 -9.39 0.37
N VAL A 80 -2.48 -8.22 -0.01
CA VAL A 80 -1.04 -7.93 -0.04
C VAL A 80 -0.42 -7.92 1.35
N VAL A 81 -1.08 -7.30 2.33
CA VAL A 81 -0.63 -7.27 3.73
C VAL A 81 -0.61 -8.68 4.34
N ALA A 82 -1.62 -9.51 4.06
CA ALA A 82 -1.64 -10.90 4.53
C ALA A 82 -0.46 -11.71 3.96
N LEU A 83 -0.12 -11.52 2.68
CA LEU A 83 1.06 -12.15 2.07
C LEU A 83 2.35 -11.65 2.70
N ALA A 84 2.50 -10.34 2.87
CA ALA A 84 3.69 -9.73 3.48
C ALA A 84 3.94 -10.27 4.90
N ARG A 85 2.87 -10.40 5.70
CA ARG A 85 2.96 -10.92 7.07
C ARG A 85 3.23 -12.42 7.11
N GLY A 86 2.60 -13.21 6.24
CA GLY A 86 2.87 -14.65 6.13
C GLY A 86 4.32 -14.97 5.77
N GLN A 87 5.01 -14.06 5.05
CA GLN A 87 6.44 -14.17 4.79
C GLN A 87 7.30 -13.83 6.01
N SER A 88 6.89 -12.84 6.80
CA SER A 88 7.59 -12.47 8.04
C SER A 88 7.58 -13.62 9.05
N ASP A 89 6.49 -14.38 9.14
CA ASP A 89 6.38 -15.54 10.05
C ASP A 89 7.27 -16.71 9.60
N GLY A 90 7.44 -16.92 8.29
CA GLY A 90 8.32 -17.97 7.74
C GLY A 90 9.81 -17.66 7.82
N ARG A 91 10.20 -16.39 8.01
CA ARG A 91 11.61 -15.96 8.05
C ARG A 91 12.19 -15.92 9.46
N ALA A 92 11.37 -16.07 10.50
CA ALA A 92 11.83 -16.16 11.90
C ALA A 92 12.35 -17.56 12.30
N ALA A 93 12.32 -18.54 11.38
CA ALA A 93 12.70 -19.93 11.65
C ALA A 93 13.92 -20.44 10.85
N ALA A 94 14.78 -19.54 10.35
CA ALA A 94 16.01 -19.89 9.64
C ALA A 94 17.25 -19.27 10.30
#